data_AF-A0A966XDC0-F1
#
_entry.id   AF-A0A966XDC0-F1
#
_cell.length_a   1.000
_cell.length_b   1.000
_cell.length_c   1.000
_cell.angle_alpha   90.00
_cell.angle_beta   90.00
_cell.angle_gamma   90.00
#
_symmetry.space_group_name_H-M   'P 1'
#
loop_
_entity.id
_entity.type
_entity.pdbx_description
1 polymer ?
#
loop_
_entity_poly.entity_id
_entity_poly.type
_entity_poly.pdbx_seq_one_letter_code
_entity_poly.pdbx_strand_id
1 'polypeptide(L)'
;MAKAKNILFIMFDQLRWDYLSCSGHPHLETPNIDWLASQGVRFTRAYIQSPICGSSRMSTYTGRYVHSHGASWNGIPLKVGELTMGDHLRKAGMGCFLVGKTHMRADEEGMARLGLEPDSLIGARVSECGFDV
;
A
#
# COMPACT_ATOMS: atom_id res chain seq x y z
N MET A 1 15.57 -25.95 5.85
CA MET A 1 14.45 -24.98 5.92
C MET A 1 14.15 -24.51 4.51
N ALA A 2 12.88 -24.37 4.11
CA ALA A 2 12.55 -23.82 2.80
C ALA A 2 13.03 -22.36 2.69
N LYS A 3 13.60 -21.99 1.54
CA LYS A 3 14.03 -20.61 1.27
C LYS A 3 12.82 -19.68 1.37
N ALA A 4 12.95 -18.58 2.11
CA ALA A 4 11.90 -17.58 2.23
C ALA A 4 11.52 -17.06 0.82
N LYS A 5 10.23 -17.01 0.52
CA LYS A 5 9.71 -16.43 -0.73
C LYS A 5 9.60 -14.91 -0.58
N ASN A 6 9.83 -14.20 -1.67
CA ASN A 6 9.68 -12.75 -1.73
C ASN A 6 8.28 -12.39 -2.27
N ILE A 7 7.79 -11.21 -1.91
CA ILE A 7 6.55 -10.63 -2.43
C ILE A 7 6.91 -9.37 -3.23
N LEU A 8 6.44 -9.29 -4.47
CA LEU A 8 6.51 -8.06 -5.27
C LEU A 8 5.09 -7.50 -5.42
N PHE A 9 4.79 -6.43 -4.68
CA PHE A 9 3.49 -5.78 -4.72
C PHE A 9 3.51 -4.60 -5.70
N ILE A 10 2.93 -4.81 -6.89
CA ILE A 10 2.88 -3.81 -7.97
C ILE A 10 1.54 -3.07 -7.93
N MET A 11 1.58 -1.74 -8.00
CA MET A 11 0.40 -0.89 -8.04
C MET A 11 0.58 0.25 -9.04
N PHE A 12 -0.43 0.44 -9.90
CA PHE A 12 -0.52 1.59 -10.80
C PHE A 12 -1.53 2.61 -10.25
N ASP A 13 -1.24 3.90 -10.38
CA ASP A 13 -2.16 4.96 -9.98
C ASP A 13 -3.17 5.21 -11.11
N GLN A 14 -4.45 5.34 -10.74
CA GLN A 14 -5.55 5.71 -11.65
C GLN A 14 -5.79 4.76 -12.85
N LEU A 15 -5.25 3.55 -12.84
CA LEU A 15 -5.52 2.52 -13.86
C LEU A 15 -6.97 2.05 -13.76
N ARG A 16 -7.73 2.20 -14.84
CA ARG A 16 -9.05 1.58 -14.97
C ARG A 16 -8.93 0.07 -15.17
N TRP A 17 -9.87 -0.68 -14.59
CA TRP A 17 -9.87 -2.15 -14.67
C TRP A 17 -10.04 -2.69 -16.10
N ASP A 18 -10.71 -1.92 -16.97
CA ASP A 18 -11.04 -2.28 -18.36
C ASP A 18 -9.99 -1.82 -19.38
N TYR A 19 -8.87 -1.22 -18.94
CA TYR A 19 -7.75 -0.77 -19.79
C TYR A 19 -6.62 -1.81 -19.87
N LEU A 20 -6.97 -3.09 -19.85
CA LEU A 20 -6.06 -4.23 -19.99
C LEU A 20 -6.64 -5.21 -21.02
N SER A 21 -5.82 -5.77 -21.92
CA SER A 21 -6.31 -6.73 -22.92
C SER A 21 -6.88 -8.00 -22.27
N CYS A 22 -6.27 -8.52 -21.20
CA CYS A 22 -6.84 -9.61 -20.40
C CYS A 22 -8.16 -9.25 -19.67
N SER A 23 -8.53 -7.98 -19.59
CA SER A 23 -9.85 -7.51 -19.13
C SER A 23 -10.82 -7.22 -20.28
N GLY A 24 -10.43 -7.44 -21.54
CA GLY A 24 -11.27 -7.29 -22.71
C GLY A 24 -11.16 -5.95 -23.45
N HIS A 25 -10.12 -5.15 -23.21
CA HIS A 25 -9.94 -3.89 -23.97
C HIS A 25 -9.75 -4.21 -25.48
N PRO A 26 -10.52 -3.58 -26.40
CA PRO A 26 -10.56 -4.01 -27.81
C PRO A 26 -9.34 -3.56 -28.64
N HIS A 27 -8.55 -2.60 -28.15
CA HIS A 27 -7.50 -1.94 -28.94
C HIS A 27 -6.15 -1.77 -28.23
N LEU A 28 -6.05 -2.13 -26.95
CA LEU A 28 -4.86 -1.88 -26.14
C LEU A 28 -4.26 -3.22 -25.77
N GLU A 29 -3.07 -3.48 -26.28
CA GLU A 29 -2.33 -4.70 -25.99
C GLU A 29 -1.46 -4.51 -24.74
N THR A 30 -1.64 -5.38 -23.75
CA THR A 30 -0.85 -5.40 -22.51
C THR A 30 -0.19 -6.76 -22.27
N PRO A 31 0.65 -7.25 -23.21
CA PRO A 31 1.08 -8.65 -23.24
C PRO A 31 1.81 -9.12 -21.96
N ASN A 32 2.56 -8.24 -21.31
CA ASN A 32 3.26 -8.59 -20.06
C ASN A 32 2.30 -8.78 -18.87
N ILE A 33 1.23 -7.98 -18.80
CA ILE A 33 0.21 -8.10 -17.74
C ILE A 33 -0.67 -9.32 -18.03
N ASP A 34 -1.01 -9.53 -19.30
CA ASP A 34 -1.76 -10.71 -19.75
C ASP A 34 -1.00 -12.00 -19.47
N TRP A 35 0.33 -12.00 -19.70
CA TRP A 35 1.20 -13.11 -19.33
C TRP A 35 1.13 -13.39 -17.83
N LEU A 36 1.24 -12.37 -16.97
CA LEU A 36 1.11 -12.55 -15.52
C LEU A 36 -0.27 -13.12 -15.13
N ALA A 37 -1.35 -12.62 -15.74
CA ALA A 37 -2.70 -13.13 -15.52
C ALA A 37 -2.86 -14.60 -15.95
N SER A 38 -2.16 -15.03 -17.01
CA SER A 38 -2.17 -16.43 -17.48
C SER A 38 -1.44 -17.40 -16.56
N GLN A 39 -0.49 -16.90 -15.76
CA GLN A 39 0.32 -17.68 -14.82
C GLN A 39 -0.23 -17.63 -13.37
N GLY A 40 -1.40 -17.01 -13.17
CA GLY A 40 -1.96 -16.76 -11.84
C GLY A 40 -3.47 -16.67 -11.82
N VAL A 41 -4.00 -15.83 -10.92
CA VAL A 41 -5.44 -15.63 -10.74
C VAL A 41 -5.78 -14.16 -11.00
N ARG A 42 -6.76 -13.93 -11.87
CA ARG A 42 -7.32 -12.59 -12.14
C ARG A 42 -8.67 -12.45 -11.45
N PHE A 43 -8.77 -11.47 -10.55
CA PHE A 43 -10.01 -11.15 -9.85
C PHE A 43 -10.86 -10.19 -10.70
N THR A 44 -12.08 -10.59 -11.06
CA THR A 44 -13.01 -9.78 -11.88
C THR A 44 -13.94 -8.88 -11.07
N ARG A 45 -13.85 -8.95 -9.74
CA ARG A 45 -14.71 -8.20 -8.81
C ARG A 45 -13.92 -7.74 -7.59
N ALA A 46 -12.89 -6.92 -7.83
CA ALA A 46 -12.09 -6.28 -6.79
C ALA A 46 -12.48 -4.81 -6.64
N TYR A 47 -12.72 -4.36 -5.40
CA TYR A 47 -13.08 -2.97 -5.09
C TYR A 47 -12.13 -2.38 -4.04
N ILE A 48 -11.78 -1.12 -4.26
CA ILE A 48 -11.07 -0.27 -3.30
C ILE A 48 -12.03 0.28 -2.25
N GLN A 49 -11.51 0.72 -1.11
CA GLN A 49 -12.31 1.18 0.04
C GLN A 49 -12.58 2.70 0.02
N SER A 50 -11.94 3.44 -0.88
CA SER A 50 -12.22 4.86 -1.14
C SER A 50 -11.78 5.28 -2.54
N PRO A 51 -12.56 6.09 -3.29
CA PRO A 51 -12.28 6.45 -4.67
C PRO A 51 -11.22 7.55 -4.85
N ILE A 52 -10.38 7.83 -3.85
CA ILE A 52 -9.30 8.83 -3.94
C ILE A 52 -7.98 8.31 -3.36
N CYS A 53 -6.88 8.76 -3.98
CA CYS A 53 -5.53 8.22 -3.83
C CYS A 53 -5.09 7.95 -2.38
N GLY A 54 -5.08 8.98 -1.52
CA GLY A 54 -4.57 8.88 -0.15
C GLY A 54 -5.33 7.84 0.66
N SER A 55 -6.63 8.05 0.85
CA SER A 55 -7.48 7.14 1.64
C SER A 55 -7.54 5.70 1.08
N SER A 56 -7.57 5.52 -0.25
CA SER A 56 -7.50 4.19 -0.88
C SER A 56 -6.22 3.44 -0.52
N ARG A 57 -5.08 4.14 -0.60
CA ARG A 57 -3.76 3.62 -0.25
C ARG A 57 -3.66 3.32 1.24
N MET A 58 -4.14 4.22 2.10
CA MET A 58 -4.13 3.98 3.55
C MET A 58 -4.98 2.77 3.95
N SER A 59 -6.14 2.55 3.33
CA SER A 59 -6.91 1.32 3.53
C SER A 59 -6.13 0.08 3.08
N THR A 60 -5.43 0.16 1.94
CA THR A 60 -4.61 -0.94 1.42
C THR A 60 -3.43 -1.28 2.35
N TYR A 61 -2.71 -0.27 2.83
CA TYR A 61 -1.53 -0.47 3.66
C TYR A 61 -1.87 -0.85 5.10
N THR A 62 -3.06 -0.53 5.61
CA THR A 62 -3.51 -0.93 6.95
C THR A 62 -4.36 -2.20 6.94
N GLY A 63 -4.89 -2.60 5.78
CA GLY A 63 -5.88 -3.67 5.67
C GLY A 63 -7.21 -3.34 6.36
N ARG A 64 -7.50 -2.05 6.56
CA ARG A 64 -8.65 -1.56 7.35
C ARG A 64 -9.48 -0.57 6.55
N TYR A 65 -10.75 -0.44 6.88
CA TYR A 65 -11.63 0.55 6.25
C TYR A 65 -11.26 1.98 6.66
N VAL A 66 -11.57 2.96 5.80
CA VAL A 66 -11.41 4.39 6.10
C VAL A 66 -12.04 4.78 7.43
N HIS A 67 -13.23 4.25 7.72
CA HIS A 67 -13.93 4.48 8.99
C HIS A 67 -13.13 4.02 10.22
N SER A 68 -12.20 3.08 10.07
CA SER A 68 -11.36 2.57 11.15
C SER A 68 -10.05 3.36 11.31
N HIS A 69 -9.34 3.63 10.21
CA HIS A 69 -8.01 4.25 10.26
C HIS A 69 -8.03 5.79 10.21
N GLY A 70 -9.12 6.41 9.79
CA GLY A 70 -9.34 7.86 9.89
C GLY A 70 -8.67 8.73 8.82
N ALA A 71 -7.60 8.27 8.15
CA ALA A 71 -7.00 8.95 7.00
C ALA A 71 -7.95 8.97 5.78
N SER A 72 -8.89 9.92 5.76
CA SER A 72 -10.10 9.88 4.95
C SER A 72 -10.03 10.59 3.61
N TRP A 73 -8.97 11.36 3.35
CA TRP A 73 -8.77 12.09 2.11
C TRP A 73 -7.28 12.27 1.79
N ASN A 74 -6.97 12.87 0.63
CA ASN A 74 -5.59 13.23 0.31
C ASN A 74 -5.06 14.24 1.33
N GLY A 75 -3.82 14.03 1.79
CA GLY A 75 -3.15 14.93 2.72
C GLY A 75 -3.51 14.74 4.19
N ILE A 76 -4.54 13.96 4.53
CA ILE A 76 -4.88 13.64 5.92
C ILE A 76 -3.90 12.58 6.44
N PRO A 77 -3.13 12.86 7.50
CA PRO A 77 -2.17 11.91 8.04
C PRO A 77 -2.81 10.60 8.50
N LEU A 78 -2.09 9.50 8.35
CA LEU A 78 -2.40 8.27 9.07
C LEU A 78 -1.89 8.41 10.49
N LYS A 79 -2.80 8.35 11.47
CA LYS A 79 -2.47 8.58 12.88
C LYS A 79 -1.40 7.61 13.39
N VAL A 80 -0.52 8.11 14.25
CA VAL A 80 0.44 7.25 14.95
C VAL A 80 -0.30 6.16 15.74
N GLY A 81 0.12 4.91 15.57
CA GLY A 81 -0.44 3.73 16.24
C GLY A 81 -1.34 2.85 15.37
N GLU A 82 -1.76 3.31 14.18
CA GLU A 82 -2.32 2.37 13.18
C GLU A 82 -1.18 1.51 12.62
N LEU A 83 -1.32 0.19 12.79
CA LEU A 83 -0.37 -0.76 12.22
C LEU A 83 -0.54 -0.84 10.71
N THR A 84 0.58 -1.02 10.02
CA THR A 84 0.58 -1.17 8.56
C THR A 84 1.14 -2.52 8.12
N MET A 85 1.07 -2.78 6.82
CA MET A 85 1.57 -3.98 6.15
C MET A 85 3.01 -4.28 6.56
N GLY A 86 3.85 -3.25 6.70
CA GLY A 86 5.24 -3.42 7.13
C GLY A 86 5.36 -3.98 8.54
N ASP A 87 4.52 -3.55 9.48
CA ASP A 87 4.56 -4.05 10.86
C ASP A 87 4.17 -5.53 10.93
N HIS A 88 3.18 -5.92 10.13
CA HIS A 88 2.74 -7.31 10.04
C HIS A 88 3.80 -8.19 9.37
N LEU A 89 4.40 -7.75 8.27
CA LEU A 89 5.44 -8.51 7.56
C LEU A 89 6.72 -8.64 8.41
N ARG A 90 7.16 -7.56 9.07
CA ARG A 90 8.34 -7.60 9.94
C ARG A 90 8.18 -8.57 11.10
N LYS A 91 6.99 -8.61 11.73
CA LYS A 91 6.68 -9.60 12.78
C LYS A 91 6.78 -11.05 12.27
N ALA A 92 6.56 -11.27 10.97
CA ALA A 92 6.72 -12.56 10.33
C ALA A 92 8.14 -12.82 9.77
N GLY A 93 9.10 -11.93 10.04
CA GLY A 93 10.49 -12.06 9.57
C GLY A 93 10.72 -11.63 8.12
N MET A 94 9.82 -10.84 7.53
CA MET A 94 9.94 -10.31 6.16
C MET A 94 10.04 -8.77 6.20
N GLY A 95 11.06 -8.21 5.57
CA GLY A 95 11.15 -6.75 5.36
C GLY A 95 10.09 -6.26 4.37
N CYS A 96 9.73 -4.98 4.45
CA CYS A 96 8.70 -4.36 3.61
C CYS A 96 9.23 -3.03 3.06
N PHE A 97 9.69 -3.03 1.82
CA PHE A 97 10.35 -1.88 1.19
C PHE A 97 9.44 -1.22 0.15
N LEU A 98 9.63 0.09 -0.02
CA LEU A 98 8.89 0.89 -1.00
C LEU A 98 9.78 1.27 -2.19
N VAL A 99 9.23 1.14 -3.39
CA VAL A 99 9.75 1.80 -4.59
C VAL A 99 8.58 2.47 -5.30
N GLY A 100 8.47 3.79 -5.17
CA GLY A 100 7.42 4.58 -5.80
C GLY A 100 6.56 5.37 -4.81
N LYS A 101 5.23 5.33 -5.00
CA LYS A 101 4.29 6.27 -4.39
C LYS A 101 3.44 5.62 -3.28
N THR A 102 3.30 6.32 -2.15
CA THR A 102 2.37 5.97 -1.05
C THR A 102 1.28 7.01 -0.81
N HIS A 103 1.53 8.27 -1.19
CA HIS A 103 0.69 9.42 -0.80
C HIS A 103 0.63 9.63 0.73
N MET A 104 1.60 9.08 1.47
CA MET A 104 1.68 9.23 2.92
C MET A 104 1.89 10.68 3.34
N ARG A 105 1.34 11.02 4.51
CA ARG A 105 1.68 12.21 5.29
C ARG A 105 1.92 11.76 6.72
N ALA A 106 3.05 12.17 7.28
CA ALA A 106 3.39 11.88 8.66
C ALA A 106 2.40 12.61 9.59
N ASP A 107 1.98 11.92 10.66
CA ASP A 107 1.25 12.52 11.78
C ASP A 107 2.28 13.16 12.72
N GLU A 108 2.87 14.28 12.29
CA GLU A 108 3.95 14.97 13.01
C GLU A 108 3.54 15.38 14.43
N GLU A 109 2.31 15.85 14.60
CA GLU A 109 1.75 16.18 15.92
C GLU A 109 1.64 14.93 16.81
N GLY A 110 1.15 13.81 16.27
CA GLY A 110 1.09 12.54 16.98
C GLY A 110 2.46 12.00 17.35
N MET A 111 3.45 12.14 16.45
CA MET A 111 4.84 11.75 16.69
C MET A 111 5.47 12.58 17.81
N ALA A 112 5.38 13.91 17.72
CA ALA A 112 5.92 14.81 18.73
C ALA A 112 5.28 14.57 20.11
N ARG A 113 3.95 14.36 20.15
CA ARG A 113 3.21 14.05 21.37
C ARG A 113 3.65 12.74 22.03
N LEU A 114 4.14 11.78 21.24
CA LEU A 114 4.58 10.47 21.72
C LEU A 114 6.10 10.35 21.84
N GLY A 115 6.85 11.41 21.57
CA GLY A 115 8.32 11.43 21.64
C GLY A 115 8.99 10.54 20.58
N LEU A 116 8.39 10.45 19.39
CA LEU A 116 8.98 9.73 18.26
C LEU A 116 9.85 10.69 17.44
N GLU A 117 11.17 10.56 17.62
CA GLU A 117 12.14 11.32 16.82
C GLU A 117 12.08 10.88 15.35
N PRO A 118 11.88 11.80 14.39
CA PRO A 118 11.72 11.46 12.97
C PRO A 118 12.91 10.74 12.33
N ASP A 119 14.13 10.96 12.84
CA ASP A 119 15.37 10.34 12.38
C ASP A 119 15.65 8.97 13.02
N SER A 120 14.88 8.57 14.04
CA SER A 120 14.93 7.23 14.59
C SER A 120 14.39 6.21 13.59
N LEU A 121 14.83 4.95 13.68
CA LEU A 121 14.32 3.88 12.81
C LEU A 121 12.79 3.73 12.89
N ILE A 122 12.21 3.90 14.07
CA ILE A 122 10.76 3.84 14.26
C ILE A 122 10.08 5.08 13.67
N GLY A 123 10.63 6.26 13.93
CA GLY A 123 10.10 7.52 13.40
C GLY A 123 10.11 7.56 11.88
N ALA A 124 11.22 7.17 11.25
CA ALA A 124 11.35 7.10 9.80
C ALA A 124 10.31 6.15 9.18
N ARG A 125 10.12 4.96 9.77
CA ARG A 125 9.08 4.02 9.34
C ARG A 125 7.68 4.64 9.49
N VAL A 126 7.36 5.25 10.63
CA VAL A 126 6.04 5.87 10.86
C VAL A 126 5.78 6.98 9.84
N SER A 127 6.79 7.80 9.54
CA SER A 127 6.71 8.85 8.51
C SER A 127 6.50 8.28 7.10
N GLU A 128 7.00 7.09 6.83
CA GLU A 128 6.92 6.38 5.55
C GLU A 128 5.87 5.26 5.54
N CYS A 129 4.74 5.43 6.22
CA CYS A 129 3.61 4.48 6.22
C CYS A 129 3.99 3.03 6.65
N GLY A 130 5.02 2.91 7.48
CA GLY A 130 5.58 1.67 7.98
C GLY A 130 6.46 0.90 7.00
N PHE A 131 6.85 1.46 5.86
CA PHE A 131 7.86 0.86 4.99
C PHE A 131 9.28 1.01 5.58
N ASP A 132 10.15 0.05 5.29
CA ASP A 132 11.55 0.04 5.72
C ASP A 132 12.39 1.05 4.94
N VAL A 133 13.31 1.70 5.66
CA VAL A 133 14.30 2.68 5.19
C VAL A 133 15.73 2.16 5.39
#